data_AF-A0A7Z9Y9Z9-F1
#
_entry.id   AF-A0A7Z9Y9Z9-F1
#
_cell.length_a   1.000
_cell.length_b   1.000
_cell.length_c   1.000
_cell.angle_alpha   90.00
_cell.angle_beta   90.00
_cell.angle_gamma   90.00
#
_symmetry.space_group_name_H-M   'P 1'
#
loop_
_entity.id
_entity.type
_entity.pdbx_description
1 polymer ?
#
loop_
_entity_poly.entity_id
_entity_poly.type
_entity_poly.pdbx_seq_one_letter_code
_entity_poly.pdbx_strand_id
1 'polypeptide(L)'
;MKDKICRKYRETQINTADKGTLLLMLYEGAILELNRLKQLLERSKFDRMEFSDHMVRAQNIIIELMGSLNLDDPRTQPIAENLWRIYEYLIWRLMMADLRKDADMINEVMWHLQSLKEAWEAVINEKRETAEDEHALSSLVA
;
A
#
# COMPACT_ATOMS: atom_id res chain seq x y z
N MET A 1 9.61 20.42 -17.29
CA MET A 1 8.36 20.29 -18.09
C MET A 1 7.78 18.87 -18.01
N LYS A 2 8.60 17.81 -18.15
CA LYS A 2 8.20 16.40 -17.93
C LYS A 2 7.59 16.12 -16.55
N ASP A 3 8.18 16.66 -15.48
CA ASP A 3 7.67 16.43 -14.10
C ASP A 3 6.28 17.02 -13.84
N LYS A 4 5.95 18.12 -14.52
CA LYS A 4 4.64 18.78 -14.39
C LYS A 4 3.53 17.98 -15.09
N ILE A 5 3.89 17.31 -16.18
CA ILE A 5 3.00 16.41 -16.92
C ILE A 5 2.79 15.13 -16.10
N CYS A 6 3.85 14.44 -15.66
CA CYS A 6 3.73 13.26 -14.80
C CYS A 6 2.92 13.50 -13.53
N ARG A 7 3.10 14.67 -12.87
CA ARG A 7 2.33 15.03 -11.67
C ARG A 7 0.83 15.18 -11.98
N LYS A 8 0.48 15.86 -13.07
CA LYS A 8 -0.92 16.05 -13.49
C LYS A 8 -1.59 14.74 -13.94
N TYR A 9 -0.84 13.84 -14.56
CA TYR A 9 -1.31 12.48 -14.90
C TYR A 9 -1.57 11.65 -13.64
N ARG A 10 -0.65 11.67 -12.66
CA ARG A 10 -0.80 10.98 -11.38
C ARG A 10 -2.00 11.53 -10.59
N GLU A 11 -2.18 12.85 -10.55
CA GLU A 11 -3.35 13.50 -9.93
C GLU A 11 -4.66 13.09 -10.62
N THR A 12 -4.68 13.04 -11.96
CA THR A 12 -5.87 12.62 -12.71
C THR A 12 -6.20 11.16 -12.44
N GLN A 13 -5.21 10.26 -12.43
CA GLN A 13 -5.39 8.86 -12.07
C GLN A 13 -5.95 8.69 -10.65
N ILE A 14 -5.43 9.44 -9.67
CA ILE A 14 -5.94 9.42 -8.29
C ILE A 14 -7.41 9.88 -8.24
N ASN A 15 -7.76 10.94 -8.96
CA ASN A 15 -9.11 11.52 -8.92
C ASN A 15 -10.18 10.68 -9.62
N THR A 16 -9.79 9.77 -10.52
CA THR A 16 -10.72 8.90 -11.27
C THR A 16 -10.65 7.43 -10.86
N ALA A 17 -9.72 7.06 -9.98
CA ALA A 17 -9.55 5.70 -9.51
C ALA A 17 -10.69 5.25 -8.59
N ASP A 18 -11.14 4.01 -8.74
CA ASP A 18 -12.02 3.38 -7.77
C ASP A 18 -11.30 3.13 -6.43
N LYS A 19 -12.06 2.90 -5.36
CA LYS A 19 -11.52 2.69 -4.00
C LYS A 19 -10.53 1.52 -3.91
N GLY A 20 -10.73 0.45 -4.69
CA GLY A 20 -9.82 -0.68 -4.77
C GLY A 20 -8.50 -0.30 -5.44
N THR A 21 -8.56 0.45 -6.55
CA THR A 21 -7.35 0.97 -7.19
C THR A 21 -6.53 1.87 -6.26
N LEU A 22 -7.18 2.78 -5.52
CA LEU A 22 -6.50 3.63 -4.54
C LEU A 22 -5.82 2.82 -3.43
N LEU A 23 -6.48 1.76 -2.95
CA LEU A 23 -5.90 0.85 -1.96
C LEU A 23 -4.62 0.18 -2.49
N LEU A 24 -4.66 -0.35 -3.72
CA LEU A 24 -3.48 -0.98 -4.34
C LEU A 24 -2.34 0.02 -4.55
N MET A 25 -2.64 1.26 -4.94
CA MET A 25 -1.65 2.33 -5.08
C MET A 25 -0.97 2.68 -3.76
N LEU A 26 -1.66 2.58 -2.61
CA LEU A 26 -1.04 2.75 -1.29
C LEU A 26 -0.03 1.64 -1.02
N TYR A 27 -0.41 0.36 -1.25
CA TYR A 27 0.52 -0.76 -1.11
C TYR A 27 1.77 -0.60 -2.00
N GLU A 28 1.58 -0.26 -3.27
CA GLU A 28 2.69 -0.01 -4.20
C GLU A 28 3.57 1.15 -3.74
N GLY A 29 2.97 2.22 -3.24
CA GLY A 29 3.66 3.36 -2.67
C GLY A 29 4.55 2.94 -1.50
N ALA A 30 4.02 2.20 -0.53
CA ALA A 30 4.79 1.72 0.60
C ALA A 30 5.96 0.82 0.15
N ILE A 31 5.69 -0.18 -0.70
CA ILE A 31 6.71 -1.11 -1.22
C ILE A 31 7.81 -0.36 -2.00
N LEU A 32 7.45 0.67 -2.78
CA LEU A 32 8.41 1.51 -3.49
C LEU A 32 9.35 2.24 -2.52
N GLU A 33 8.81 2.85 -1.46
CA GLU A 33 9.63 3.54 -0.45
C GLU A 33 10.54 2.54 0.29
N LEU A 34 10.05 1.34 0.64
CA LEU A 34 10.86 0.29 1.27
C LEU A 34 12.00 -0.20 0.37
N ASN A 35 11.77 -0.35 -0.94
CA ASN A 35 12.82 -0.70 -1.88
C ASN A 35 13.90 0.39 -1.96
N ARG A 36 13.53 1.67 -1.90
CA ARG A 36 14.51 2.77 -1.85
C ARG A 36 15.35 2.72 -0.58
N LEU A 37 14.75 2.43 0.57
CA LEU A 37 15.49 2.26 1.83
C LEU A 37 16.53 1.16 1.74
N LYS A 38 16.17 0.00 1.16
CA LYS A 38 17.12 -1.10 0.95
C LYS A 38 18.31 -0.68 0.08
N GLN A 39 18.02 -0.04 -1.06
CA GLN A 39 19.06 0.45 -1.98
C GLN A 39 19.98 1.48 -1.32
N LEU A 40 19.48 2.26 -0.35
CA LEU A 40 20.33 3.17 0.43
C LEU A 40 21.24 2.40 1.39
N LEU A 41 20.74 1.37 2.07
CA LEU A 41 21.53 0.55 3.00
C LEU A 41 22.62 -0.27 2.32
N GLU A 42 22.46 -0.61 1.03
CA GLU A 42 23.48 -1.30 0.23
C GLU A 42 24.69 -0.39 -0.08
N ARG A 43 24.56 0.93 0.03
CA ARG A 43 25.63 1.88 -0.27
C ARG A 43 26.59 1.97 0.91
N SER A 44 27.89 2.02 0.63
CA SER A 44 28.93 2.22 1.65
C SER A 44 28.75 3.52 2.45
N LYS A 45 28.13 4.53 1.83
CA LYS A 45 27.71 5.79 2.45
C LYS A 45 26.37 6.20 1.83
N PHE A 46 25.38 6.48 2.66
CA PHE A 46 24.09 7.01 2.24
C PHE A 46 23.73 8.27 3.04
N ASP A 47 22.88 9.11 2.48
CA ASP A 47 22.35 10.28 3.19
C ASP A 47 21.32 9.82 4.22
N ARG A 48 21.58 10.11 5.49
CA ARG A 48 20.69 9.74 6.60
C ARG A 48 19.37 10.51 6.55
N MET A 49 19.37 11.74 6.02
CA MET A 49 18.15 12.53 5.84
C MET A 49 17.27 11.88 4.77
N GLU A 50 17.86 11.50 3.63
CA GLU A 50 17.16 10.79 2.55
C GLU A 50 16.56 9.47 3.08
N PHE A 51 17.32 8.70 3.86
CA PHE A 51 16.81 7.48 4.51
C PHE A 51 15.62 7.78 5.42
N SER A 52 15.75 8.77 6.31
CA SER A 52 14.68 9.16 7.23
C SER A 52 13.41 9.58 6.49
N ASP A 53 13.55 10.33 5.40
CA ASP A 53 12.44 10.79 4.58
C ASP A 53 11.68 9.63 3.92
N HIS A 54 12.40 8.65 3.37
CA HIS A 54 11.78 7.43 2.81
C HIS A 54 11.11 6.59 3.91
N MET A 55 11.73 6.48 5.09
CA MET A 55 11.19 5.71 6.21
C MET A 55 9.88 6.30 6.73
N VAL A 56 9.83 7.61 6.95
CA VAL A 56 8.63 8.32 7.38
C VAL A 56 7.52 8.21 6.33
N ARG A 57 7.84 8.31 5.04
CA ARG A 57 6.85 8.10 3.97
C ARG A 57 6.25 6.70 4.00
N ALA A 58 7.06 5.66 4.14
CA ALA A 58 6.57 4.28 4.22
C ALA A 58 5.66 4.08 5.45
N GLN A 59 6.07 4.57 6.62
CA GLN A 59 5.27 4.50 7.85
C GLN A 59 3.94 5.24 7.71
N ASN A 60 3.94 6.46 7.15
CA ASN A 60 2.72 7.24 6.95
C ASN A 60 1.72 6.53 6.03
N ILE A 61 2.18 5.85 4.98
CA ILE A 61 1.31 5.08 4.09
C ILE A 61 0.67 3.91 4.85
N ILE A 62 1.42 3.20 5.70
CA ILE A 62 0.87 2.10 6.51
C ILE A 62 -0.13 2.63 7.55
N ILE A 63 0.14 3.80 8.15
CA ILE A 63 -0.79 4.47 9.06
C ILE A 63 -2.09 4.86 8.32
N GLU A 64 -2.00 5.34 7.08
CA GLU A 64 -3.18 5.64 6.26
C GLU A 64 -3.99 4.37 5.94
N LEU A 65 -3.31 3.27 5.58
CA LEU A 65 -3.96 1.97 5.40
C LEU A 65 -4.70 1.54 6.67
N MET A 66 -4.07 1.71 7.83
CA MET A 66 -4.67 1.40 9.14
C MET A 66 -5.87 2.29 9.45
N GLY A 67 -5.80 3.59 9.15
CA GLY A 67 -6.90 4.54 9.31
C GLY A 67 -8.07 4.34 8.34
N SER A 68 -7.84 3.65 7.23
CA SER A 68 -8.88 3.33 6.23
C SER A 68 -9.78 2.14 6.62
N LEU A 69 -9.45 1.41 7.68
CA LEU A 69 -10.17 0.22 8.12
C LEU A 69 -11.54 0.59 8.74
N ASN A 70 -12.58 -0.13 8.34
CA ASN A 70 -13.92 0.02 8.93
C ASN A 70 -14.12 -0.96 10.09
N LEU A 71 -13.97 -0.45 11.31
CA LEU A 71 -14.16 -1.20 12.57
C LEU A 71 -15.60 -1.11 13.11
N ASP A 72 -16.43 -0.25 12.54
CA ASP A 72 -17.80 0.03 13.02
C ASP A 72 -18.84 -0.93 12.45
N ASP A 73 -18.58 -1.53 11.28
CA ASP A 73 -19.45 -2.54 10.68
C ASP A 73 -19.13 -3.94 11.23
N PRO A 74 -20.08 -4.59 11.95
CA PRO A 74 -19.86 -5.92 12.53
C PRO A 74 -19.49 -7.01 11.51
N ARG A 75 -19.83 -6.82 10.22
CA ARG A 75 -19.49 -7.77 9.15
C ARG A 75 -18.02 -7.69 8.76
N THR A 76 -17.43 -6.50 8.83
CA THR A 76 -16.02 -6.27 8.45
C THR A 76 -15.09 -6.20 9.64
N GLN A 77 -15.62 -5.95 10.85
CA GLN A 77 -14.87 -5.78 12.08
C GLN A 77 -13.83 -6.89 12.33
N PRO A 78 -14.13 -8.20 12.21
CA PRO A 78 -13.14 -9.24 12.48
C PRO A 78 -11.92 -9.17 11.56
N ILE A 79 -12.13 -8.86 10.28
CA ILE A 79 -11.05 -8.73 9.30
C ILE A 79 -10.28 -7.42 9.53
N ALA A 80 -11.01 -6.33 9.79
CA ALA A 80 -10.43 -5.03 10.07
C ALA A 80 -9.53 -5.08 11.33
N GLU A 81 -9.94 -5.75 12.41
CA GLU A 81 -9.10 -5.92 13.60
C GLU A 81 -7.83 -6.73 13.34
N ASN A 82 -7.92 -7.77 12.51
CA ASN A 82 -6.75 -8.56 12.13
C ASN A 82 -5.76 -7.72 11.29
N LEU A 83 -6.27 -6.96 10.31
CA LEU A 83 -5.45 -6.06 9.51
C LEU A 83 -4.82 -4.96 10.37
N TRP A 84 -5.56 -4.40 11.33
CA TRP A 84 -5.05 -3.42 12.27
C TRP A 84 -3.82 -3.96 13.02
N ARG A 85 -3.93 -5.16 13.60
CA ARG A 85 -2.82 -5.80 14.34
C ARG A 85 -1.61 -6.05 13.45
N ILE A 86 -1.83 -6.45 12.19
CA ILE A 86 -0.75 -6.62 11.22
C ILE A 86 -0.07 -5.27 10.97
N TYR A 87 -0.83 -4.22 10.64
CA TYR A 87 -0.24 -2.90 10.37
C TYR A 87 0.48 -2.30 11.58
N GLU A 88 -0.06 -2.48 12.79
CA GLU A 88 0.60 -2.10 14.04
C GLU A 88 1.97 -2.79 14.17
N TYR A 89 2.02 -4.10 13.93
CA TYR A 89 3.28 -4.85 13.91
C TYR A 89 4.25 -4.32 12.85
N LEU A 90 3.78 -4.05 11.63
CA LEU A 90 4.62 -3.56 10.54
C LEU A 90 5.22 -2.17 10.87
N ILE A 91 4.43 -1.27 11.47
CA ILE A 91 4.92 0.05 11.91
C ILE A 91 5.99 -0.11 12.98
N TRP A 92 5.74 -0.94 13.99
CA TRP A 92 6.72 -1.24 15.04
C TRP A 92 8.01 -1.83 14.45
N ARG A 93 7.88 -2.75 13.49
CA ARG A 93 9.01 -3.38 12.80
C ARG A 93 9.84 -2.36 12.02
N LEU A 94 9.20 -1.42 11.33
CA LEU A 94 9.89 -0.33 10.64
C LEU A 94 10.58 0.64 11.60
N MET A 95 10.00 0.91 12.78
CA MET A 95 10.66 1.71 13.81
C MET A 95 11.94 1.04 14.32
N MET A 96 11.91 -0.29 14.52
CA MET A 96 13.09 -1.07 14.87
C MET A 96 14.14 -1.10 13.74
N ALA A 97 13.67 -1.24 12.50
CA ALA A 97 14.52 -1.20 11.31
C ALA A 97 15.21 0.15 11.17
N ASP A 98 14.50 1.25 11.44
CA ASP A 98 15.08 2.60 11.44
C ASP A 98 16.16 2.75 12.51
N LEU A 99 15.87 2.35 13.75
CA LEU A 99 16.83 2.44 14.85
C LEU A 99 18.12 1.65 14.57
N ARG A 100 17.98 0.44 14.00
CA ARG A 100 19.10 -0.49 13.77
C ARG A 100 19.73 -0.36 12.39
N LYS A 101 19.09 0.37 11.48
CA LYS A 101 19.43 0.40 10.04
C LYS A 101 19.52 -1.01 9.46
N ASP A 102 18.52 -1.82 9.78
CA ASP A 102 18.46 -3.26 9.48
C ASP A 102 17.62 -3.52 8.21
N ALA A 103 18.29 -3.98 7.15
CA ALA A 103 17.64 -4.26 5.86
C ALA A 103 16.74 -5.51 5.89
N ASP A 104 17.01 -6.47 6.77
CA ASP A 104 16.22 -7.70 6.87
C ASP A 104 14.86 -7.41 7.51
N MET A 105 14.81 -6.50 8.49
CA MET A 105 13.55 -6.00 9.03
C MET A 105 12.70 -5.27 7.97
N ILE A 106 13.34 -4.51 7.07
CA ILE A 106 12.66 -3.85 5.94
C ILE A 106 12.14 -4.89 4.94
N ASN A 107 12.93 -5.94 4.65
CA ASN A 107 12.54 -7.03 3.77
C ASN A 107 11.30 -7.76 4.26
N GLU A 108 11.24 -8.05 5.55
CA GLU A 108 10.08 -8.70 6.16
C GLU A 108 8.81 -7.86 6.00
N VAL A 109 8.89 -6.56 6.31
CA VAL A 109 7.73 -5.67 6.16
C VAL A 109 7.28 -5.63 4.69
N MET A 110 8.23 -5.53 3.77
CA MET A 110 7.94 -5.53 2.33
C MET A 110 7.27 -6.84 1.87
N TRP A 111 7.71 -7.99 2.38
CA TRP A 111 7.10 -9.28 2.08
C TRP A 111 5.65 -9.37 2.55
N HIS A 112 5.36 -8.89 3.76
CA HIS A 112 3.98 -8.82 4.26
C HIS A 112 3.10 -7.89 3.41
N LEU A 113 3.60 -6.71 3.06
CA LEU A 113 2.86 -5.78 2.21
C LEU A 113 2.60 -6.34 0.81
N GLN A 114 3.57 -7.05 0.23
CA GLN A 114 3.41 -7.70 -1.07
C GLN A 114 2.33 -8.79 -1.01
N SER A 115 2.36 -9.63 0.02
CA SER A 115 1.37 -10.71 0.21
C SER A 115 -0.05 -10.15 0.40
N LEU A 116 -0.20 -9.08 1.20
CA LEU A 116 -1.48 -8.41 1.38
C LEU A 116 -1.97 -7.74 0.09
N LYS A 117 -1.06 -7.09 -0.67
CA LYS A 117 -1.38 -6.49 -1.96
C LYS A 117 -1.94 -7.54 -2.92
N GLU A 118 -1.28 -8.68 -3.07
CA GLU A 118 -1.71 -9.77 -3.95
C GLU A 118 -3.10 -10.30 -3.55
N ALA A 119 -3.37 -10.43 -2.25
CA ALA A 119 -4.69 -10.82 -1.76
C ALA A 119 -5.77 -9.79 -2.14
N TRP A 120 -5.47 -8.49 -2.01
CA TRP A 120 -6.40 -7.43 -2.41
C TRP A 120 -6.60 -7.35 -3.93
N GLU A 121 -5.54 -7.56 -4.72
CA GLU A 121 -5.63 -7.63 -6.18
C GLU A 121 -6.62 -8.72 -6.62
N ALA A 122 -6.54 -9.91 -6.01
CA ALA A 122 -7.46 -11.01 -6.30
C ALA A 122 -8.93 -10.62 -6.00
N VAL A 123 -9.19 -10.07 -4.80
CA VAL A 123 -10.55 -9.66 -4.39
C VAL A 123 -11.11 -8.54 -5.29
N ILE A 124 -10.27 -7.57 -5.67
CA ILE A 124 -10.70 -6.46 -6.52
C ILE A 124 -11.01 -6.93 -7.93
N ASN A 125 -10.19 -7.84 -8.48
CA ASN A 125 -10.40 -8.38 -9.82
C ASN A 125 -11.66 -9.24 -9.89
N GLU A 126 -11.89 -10.12 -8.92
CA GLU A 126 -13.13 -10.90 -8.82
C GLU A 126 -14.36 -9.98 -8.81
N LYS A 127 -14.32 -8.90 -8.02
CA LYS A 127 -15.41 -7.93 -7.96
C LYS A 127 -15.65 -7.21 -9.30
N ARG A 128 -14.59 -6.91 -10.05
CA ARG A 128 -14.71 -6.27 -11.37
C ARG A 128 -15.33 -7.21 -12.39
N GLU A 129 -14.90 -8.47 -12.43
CA GLU A 129 -15.44 -9.50 -13.30
C GLU A 129 -16.94 -9.69 -13.06
N THR A 130 -17.37 -9.82 -11.79
CA THR A 130 -18.81 -9.95 -11.47
C THR A 130 -19.65 -8.75 -11.93
N ALA A 131 -19.12 -7.54 -11.86
CA ALA A 131 -19.82 -6.33 -12.32
C ALA A 131 -19.93 -6.26 -13.85
N GLU A 132 -18.91 -6.73 -14.56
CA GLU A 132 -18.93 -6.83 -16.03
C GLU A 132 -19.95 -7.87 -16.50
N ASP A 133 -20.00 -9.04 -15.84
CA ASP A 133 -20.97 -10.10 -16.14
C ASP A 133 -22.42 -9.65 -15.91
N GLU A 134 -22.71 -8.98 -14.80
CA GLU A 134 -24.03 -8.41 -14.52
C GLU A 134 -24.43 -7.36 -15.56
N HIS A 135 -23.49 -6.50 -15.97
CA HIS A 135 -23.73 -5.50 -17.01
C HIS A 135 -24.02 -6.15 -18.37
N ALA A 136 -23.25 -7.18 -18.73
CA ALA A 136 -23.44 -7.94 -19.97
C ALA A 136 -24.81 -8.63 -19.99
N LEU A 137 -25.22 -9.29 -18.91
CA LEU A 137 -26.54 -9.92 -18.79
C LEU A 137 -27.67 -8.89 -18.91
N SER A 138 -27.55 -7.74 -18.24
CA SER A 138 -28.53 -6.65 -18.34
C SER A 138 -28.67 -6.13 -19.79
N SER A 139 -27.56 -6.01 -20.51
CA SER A 139 -27.56 -5.58 -21.92
C SER A 139 -28.17 -6.59 -22.90
N LEU A 140 -28.20 -7.88 -22.54
CA LEU A 140 -28.75 -8.96 -23.38
C LEU A 140 -30.25 -9.18 -23.17
N VAL A 141 -30.78 -8.80 -22.01
CA VAL A 141 -32.18 -9.05 -21.61
C VAL A 141 -33.06 -7.79 -21.75
N ALA A 142 -32.47 -6.62 -22.07
CA ALA A 142 -33.16 -5.35 -22.33
C ALA A 142 -33.59 -5.20 -23.80
#